data_AF-A0A1V0AC27-F1
#
_entry.id   AF-A0A1V0AC27-F1
#
_cell.length_a   1.000
_cell.length_b   1.000
_cell.length_c   1.000
_cell.angle_alpha   90.00
_cell.angle_beta   90.00
_cell.angle_gamma   90.00
#
_symmetry.space_group_name_H-M   'P 1'
#
loop_
_entity.id
_entity.type
_entity.pdbx_description
1 polymer ?
#
loop_
_entity_poly.entity_id
_entity_poly.type
_entity_poly.pdbx_seq_one_letter_code
_entity_poly.pdbx_strand_id
1 'polypeptide(L)'
;MARLLRHLDEVLYAQYGRLCLYGATDCPEFSDEEEEMYHENVDVRLEAWDAEPPGLGPDWRPIGRRSFTAVTGVIEMGVLDDSGTPFLIGPPWFEYGLTVHVHAVNCLRWSLRFWPVRDVFDPLVHARPMGPVEAVSRRVPVPVTTAGQWAAMRPDATGRSGSSQWWPAGRRLHPFAESPLARALNPGRMPTFLLPSRPLHEELDLRDKEPGSTYRAWRWERRTADGRPEDGNLLAGRIVHVRDVPGGRVLASGIVTLLGEEEDGRHYVRDAEPHEAARVLCAEETWAEGTGGGQKGPTSG
;
A
#
# COMPACT_ATOMS: atom_id res chain seq x y z
N MET A 1 -19.50 -16.72 -3.46
CA MET A 1 -20.21 -15.50 -3.89
C MET A 1 -19.27 -14.34 -3.66
N ALA A 2 -19.13 -13.45 -4.62
CA ALA A 2 -18.32 -12.24 -4.46
C ALA A 2 -18.96 -11.29 -3.44
N ARG A 3 -18.14 -10.65 -2.62
CA ARG A 3 -18.51 -9.73 -1.56
C ARG A 3 -17.86 -8.38 -1.82
N LEU A 4 -18.68 -7.33 -1.73
CA LEU A 4 -18.20 -5.95 -1.68
C LEU A 4 -17.45 -5.72 -0.37
N LEU A 5 -16.18 -5.31 -0.44
CA LEU A 5 -15.34 -5.03 0.70
C LEU A 5 -15.46 -3.58 1.15
N ARG A 6 -15.39 -2.66 0.17
CA ARG A 6 -15.50 -1.21 0.39
C ARG A 6 -15.91 -0.49 -0.88
N HIS A 7 -16.40 0.72 -0.71
CA HIS A 7 -16.72 1.62 -1.80
C HIS A 7 -16.38 3.06 -1.42
N LEU A 8 -16.16 3.88 -2.44
CA LEU A 8 -15.98 5.33 -2.35
C LEU A 8 -16.86 5.97 -3.42
N ASP A 9 -17.74 6.87 -3.02
CA ASP A 9 -18.49 7.73 -3.93
C ASP A 9 -17.85 9.13 -3.88
N GLU A 10 -17.45 9.67 -5.03
CA GLU A 10 -16.75 10.95 -5.15
C GLU A 10 -17.17 11.67 -6.43
N VAL A 11 -16.96 12.98 -6.50
CA VAL A 11 -17.18 13.79 -7.70
C VAL A 11 -15.83 14.15 -8.26
N LEU A 12 -15.53 13.72 -9.50
CA LEU A 12 -14.25 13.95 -10.15
C LEU A 12 -14.41 14.78 -11.41
N TYR A 13 -13.41 15.58 -11.72
CA TYR A 13 -13.35 16.30 -12.98
C TYR A 13 -12.88 15.38 -14.11
N ALA A 14 -13.72 15.20 -15.14
CA ALA A 14 -13.37 14.47 -16.35
C ALA A 14 -12.97 15.44 -17.46
N GLN A 15 -11.76 15.25 -18.00
CA GLN A 15 -11.24 16.05 -19.11
C GLN A 15 -11.40 15.28 -20.42
N TYR A 16 -12.13 15.83 -21.39
CA TYR A 16 -12.48 15.16 -22.65
C TYR A 16 -13.12 13.77 -22.43
N GLY A 17 -13.99 13.67 -21.43
CA GLY A 17 -14.68 12.45 -21.04
C GLY A 17 -13.73 11.37 -20.52
N ARG A 18 -12.50 11.74 -20.13
CA ARG A 18 -11.46 10.82 -19.70
C ARG A 18 -11.16 10.92 -18.21
N LEU A 19 -10.87 9.77 -17.63
CA LEU A 19 -10.28 9.63 -16.30
C LEU A 19 -9.11 8.66 -16.35
N CYS A 20 -8.05 8.98 -15.62
CA CYS A 20 -6.87 8.15 -15.45
C CYS A 20 -6.90 7.45 -14.09
N LEU A 21 -6.37 6.24 -14.06
CA LEU A 21 -6.12 5.48 -12.84
C LEU A 21 -4.63 5.53 -12.48
N TYR A 22 -4.32 6.07 -11.31
CA TYR A 22 -2.98 6.12 -10.74
C TYR A 22 -2.78 5.01 -9.69
N GLY A 23 -1.53 4.67 -9.39
CA GLY A 23 -1.17 3.54 -8.51
C GLY A 23 -1.07 2.17 -9.22
N ALA A 24 -1.28 2.16 -10.54
CA ALA A 24 -1.08 1.02 -11.42
C ALA A 24 0.24 1.12 -12.19
N THR A 25 0.82 0.00 -12.61
CA THR A 25 2.07 -0.01 -13.40
C THR A 25 1.94 0.57 -14.81
N ASP A 26 0.72 0.60 -15.36
CA ASP A 26 0.40 0.95 -16.74
C ASP A 26 -0.57 2.14 -16.87
N CYS A 27 -0.94 2.78 -15.75
CA CYS A 27 -1.82 3.95 -15.65
C CYS A 27 -2.99 3.95 -16.66
N PRO A 28 -3.97 3.03 -16.54
CA PRO A 28 -5.00 2.90 -17.56
C PRO A 28 -5.91 4.13 -17.61
N GLU A 29 -6.22 4.55 -18.84
CA GLU A 29 -7.12 5.64 -19.16
C GLU A 29 -8.49 5.09 -19.63
N PHE A 30 -9.57 5.75 -19.22
CA PHE A 30 -10.93 5.39 -19.59
C PHE A 30 -11.63 6.59 -20.20
N SER A 31 -12.27 6.39 -21.35
CA SER A 31 -13.11 7.38 -22.00
C SER A 31 -14.47 6.81 -22.35
N ASP A 32 -15.52 7.62 -22.20
CA ASP A 32 -16.80 7.33 -22.86
C ASP A 32 -16.75 7.86 -24.30
N GLU A 33 -16.57 6.98 -25.27
CA GLU A 33 -16.48 7.35 -26.70
C GLU A 33 -17.83 7.75 -27.31
N GLU A 34 -18.95 7.48 -26.64
CA GLU A 34 -20.29 7.79 -27.15
C GLU A 34 -20.72 9.23 -26.83
N GLU A 35 -20.12 9.87 -25.84
CA GLU A 35 -20.48 11.21 -25.38
C GLU A 35 -19.25 12.14 -25.40
N GLU A 36 -19.26 13.15 -26.27
CA GLU A 36 -18.23 14.19 -26.32
C GLU A 36 -18.37 15.15 -25.12
N MET A 37 -17.97 14.70 -23.94
CA MET A 37 -17.90 15.55 -22.74
C MET A 37 -16.57 16.31 -22.73
N TYR A 38 -16.57 17.61 -23.02
CA TYR A 38 -15.30 18.36 -23.06
C TYR A 38 -14.70 18.54 -21.67
N HIS A 39 -15.48 18.99 -20.68
CA HIS A 39 -15.00 19.31 -19.33
C HIS A 39 -16.19 19.28 -18.36
N GLU A 40 -16.39 18.18 -17.64
CA GLU A 40 -17.55 18.01 -16.76
C GLU A 40 -17.17 17.30 -15.46
N ASN A 41 -17.93 17.57 -14.40
CA ASN A 41 -17.82 16.82 -13.16
C ASN A 41 -18.69 15.56 -13.25
N VAL A 42 -18.11 14.42 -12.92
CA VAL A 42 -18.77 13.11 -12.95
C VAL A 42 -18.86 12.51 -11.56
N ASP A 43 -20.02 11.91 -11.24
CA ASP A 43 -20.25 11.13 -10.03
C ASP A 43 -19.60 9.75 -10.21
N VAL A 44 -18.48 9.52 -9.53
CA VAL A 44 -17.68 8.29 -9.62
C VAL A 44 -17.88 7.43 -8.40
N ARG A 45 -18.25 6.16 -8.63
CA ARG A 45 -18.33 5.12 -7.61
C ARG A 45 -17.25 4.08 -7.81
N LEU A 46 -16.28 4.04 -6.89
CA LEU A 46 -15.25 3.01 -6.82
C LEU A 46 -15.70 1.88 -5.90
N GLU A 47 -15.54 0.63 -6.32
CA GLU A 47 -15.91 -0.55 -5.54
C GLU A 47 -14.79 -1.58 -5.54
N ALA A 48 -14.35 -2.00 -4.36
CA ALA A 48 -13.38 -3.08 -4.20
C ALA A 48 -14.10 -4.37 -3.75
N TRP A 49 -13.91 -5.44 -4.50
CA TRP A 49 -14.55 -6.74 -4.29
C TRP A 49 -13.52 -7.82 -3.98
N ASP A 50 -13.94 -8.87 -3.26
CA ASP A 50 -13.06 -10.00 -2.94
C ASP A 50 -12.92 -11.04 -4.07
N ALA A 51 -13.77 -10.94 -5.09
CA ALA A 51 -13.79 -11.74 -6.30
C ALA A 51 -14.53 -10.95 -7.41
N GLU A 52 -14.59 -11.50 -8.62
CA GLU A 52 -15.26 -10.83 -9.75
C GLU A 52 -16.70 -10.41 -9.37
N PRO A 53 -17.05 -9.12 -9.50
CA PRO A 53 -18.35 -8.60 -9.10
C PRO A 53 -19.46 -9.14 -10.00
N PRO A 54 -20.71 -9.24 -9.50
CA PRO A 54 -21.86 -9.50 -10.35
C PRO A 54 -22.11 -8.35 -11.33
N GLY A 55 -22.86 -8.60 -12.41
CA GLY A 55 -23.26 -7.55 -13.36
C GLY A 55 -24.10 -6.43 -12.70
N LEU A 56 -24.00 -5.21 -13.24
CA LEU A 56 -24.69 -4.01 -12.74
C LEU A 56 -26.19 -3.93 -13.09
N GLY A 57 -26.67 -4.78 -14.01
CA GLY A 57 -28.02 -4.71 -14.55
C GLY A 57 -28.11 -3.89 -15.85
N PRO A 58 -29.31 -3.73 -16.41
CA PRO A 58 -29.52 -3.15 -17.74
C PRO A 58 -29.32 -1.62 -17.81
N ASP A 59 -29.38 -0.92 -16.67
CA ASP A 59 -29.25 0.54 -16.61
C ASP A 59 -27.80 1.03 -16.72
N TRP A 60 -26.85 0.10 -16.83
CA TRP A 60 -25.42 0.38 -16.88
C TRP A 60 -24.82 -0.16 -18.18
N ARG A 61 -24.16 0.72 -18.93
CA ARG A 61 -23.44 0.38 -20.16
C ARG A 61 -21.96 0.17 -19.83
N PRO A 62 -21.36 -0.97 -20.19
CA PRO A 62 -19.93 -1.18 -20.01
C PRO A 62 -19.15 -0.34 -21.03
N ILE A 63 -18.18 0.44 -20.56
CA ILE A 63 -17.27 1.22 -21.42
C ILE A 63 -15.85 0.65 -21.43
N GLY A 64 -15.50 -0.17 -20.45
CA GLY A 64 -14.17 -0.75 -20.36
C GLY A 64 -14.09 -2.00 -19.50
N ARG A 65 -13.25 -2.94 -19.93
CA ARG A 65 -12.76 -4.05 -19.10
C ARG A 65 -11.26 -4.21 -19.32
N ARG A 66 -10.51 -4.25 -18.23
CA ARG A 66 -9.04 -4.30 -18.23
C ARG A 66 -8.52 -5.15 -17.08
N SER A 67 -7.25 -5.49 -17.17
CA SER A 67 -6.46 -6.02 -16.07
C SER A 67 -5.22 -5.16 -15.90
N PHE A 68 -4.81 -4.89 -14.66
CA PHE A 68 -3.62 -4.11 -14.36
C PHE A 68 -2.95 -4.62 -13.07
N THR A 69 -1.70 -4.22 -12.83
CA THR A 69 -1.02 -4.53 -11.56
C THR A 69 -1.00 -3.32 -10.66
N ALA A 70 -1.52 -3.45 -9.44
CA ALA A 70 -1.44 -2.39 -8.44
C ALA A 70 -0.15 -2.53 -7.62
N VAL A 71 0.63 -1.46 -7.52
CA VAL A 71 1.93 -1.48 -6.83
C VAL A 71 1.73 -1.62 -5.32
N THR A 72 0.90 -0.74 -4.74
CA THR A 72 0.62 -0.69 -3.30
C THR A 72 -0.73 -1.29 -2.91
N GLY A 73 -1.58 -1.56 -3.92
CA GLY A 73 -3.00 -1.89 -3.70
C GLY A 73 -3.86 -0.65 -3.41
N VAL A 74 -3.27 0.54 -3.37
CA VAL A 74 -3.94 1.84 -3.31
C VAL A 74 -3.96 2.45 -4.70
N ILE A 75 -5.09 3.02 -5.09
CA ILE A 75 -5.27 3.72 -6.36
C ILE A 75 -5.81 5.13 -6.12
N GLU A 76 -5.61 5.99 -7.10
CA GLU A 76 -6.28 7.29 -7.21
C GLU A 76 -6.89 7.40 -8.60
N MET A 77 -8.00 8.14 -8.72
CA MET A 77 -8.71 8.34 -9.98
C MET A 77 -8.79 9.83 -10.25
N GLY A 78 -8.55 10.27 -11.48
CA GLY A 78 -8.74 11.68 -11.85
C GLY A 78 -7.92 12.07 -13.07
N VAL A 79 -7.53 13.34 -13.11
CA VAL A 79 -6.60 13.90 -14.10
C VAL A 79 -5.32 14.34 -13.40
N LEU A 80 -4.24 14.61 -14.15
CA LEU A 80 -2.89 14.81 -13.60
C LEU A 80 -2.81 15.85 -12.47
N ASP A 81 -3.61 16.91 -12.57
CA ASP A 81 -3.62 18.02 -11.61
C ASP A 81 -4.85 18.03 -10.68
N ASP A 82 -5.73 17.02 -10.78
CA ASP A 82 -6.97 16.91 -10.01
C ASP A 82 -7.31 15.43 -9.81
N SER A 83 -6.49 14.75 -9.00
CA SER A 83 -6.74 13.37 -8.57
C SER A 83 -7.65 13.33 -7.34
N GLY A 84 -8.56 12.37 -7.34
CA GLY A 84 -9.47 12.09 -6.25
C GLY A 84 -8.80 11.43 -5.05
N THR A 85 -9.63 11.10 -4.07
CA THR A 85 -9.18 10.54 -2.81
C THR A 85 -8.55 9.14 -3.00
N PRO A 86 -7.41 8.84 -2.34
CA PRO A 86 -6.81 7.50 -2.39
C PRO A 86 -7.76 6.40 -1.92
N PHE A 87 -7.82 5.30 -2.68
CA PHE A 87 -8.75 4.20 -2.46
C PHE A 87 -8.04 2.84 -2.45
N LEU A 88 -8.22 2.07 -1.36
CA LEU A 88 -7.60 0.75 -1.21
C LEU A 88 -8.41 -0.34 -1.93
N ILE A 89 -7.89 -0.91 -3.01
CA ILE A 89 -8.55 -1.99 -3.76
C ILE A 89 -8.15 -3.39 -3.30
N GLY A 90 -7.05 -3.55 -2.57
CA GLY A 90 -6.63 -4.83 -2.03
C GLY A 90 -5.13 -4.91 -1.74
N PRO A 91 -4.52 -6.12 -1.82
CA PRO A 91 -3.09 -6.31 -1.64
C PRO A 91 -2.20 -5.57 -2.67
N PRO A 92 -0.97 -5.15 -2.28
CA PRO A 92 0.06 -4.74 -3.23
C PRO A 92 0.51 -5.90 -4.13
N TRP A 93 1.02 -5.59 -5.31
CA TRP A 93 1.58 -6.54 -6.29
C TRP A 93 0.63 -7.69 -6.64
N PHE A 94 -0.64 -7.35 -6.82
CA PHE A 94 -1.65 -8.23 -7.38
C PHE A 94 -2.05 -7.72 -8.76
N GLU A 95 -2.34 -8.66 -9.66
CA GLU A 95 -3.12 -8.37 -10.85
C GLU A 95 -4.58 -8.20 -10.43
N TYR A 96 -5.20 -7.12 -10.88
CA TYR A 96 -6.60 -6.78 -10.64
C TYR A 96 -7.37 -6.81 -11.94
N GLY A 97 -8.59 -7.35 -11.88
CA GLY A 97 -9.60 -7.11 -12.89
C GLY A 97 -10.32 -5.81 -12.59
N LEU A 98 -10.66 -5.10 -13.67
CA LEU A 98 -11.41 -3.85 -13.62
C LEU A 98 -12.50 -3.86 -14.68
N THR A 99 -13.71 -3.48 -14.27
CA THR A 99 -14.80 -3.11 -15.17
C THR A 99 -15.25 -1.69 -14.90
N VAL A 100 -15.42 -0.91 -15.96
CA VAL A 100 -15.90 0.47 -15.94
C VAL A 100 -17.22 0.55 -16.68
N HIS A 101 -18.20 1.17 -16.04
CA HIS A 101 -19.54 1.35 -16.58
C HIS A 101 -19.99 2.79 -16.40
N VAL A 102 -20.83 3.25 -17.33
CA VAL A 102 -21.57 4.51 -17.23
C VAL A 102 -23.06 4.20 -17.14
N HIS A 103 -23.80 5.04 -16.43
CA HIS A 103 -25.24 4.88 -16.34
C HIS A 103 -25.91 5.32 -17.65
N ALA A 104 -26.76 4.46 -18.21
CA ALA A 104 -27.29 4.61 -19.58
C ALA A 104 -28.14 5.88 -19.80
N VAL A 105 -28.77 6.40 -18.74
CA VAL A 105 -29.60 7.62 -18.79
C VAL A 105 -28.85 8.84 -18.26
N ASN A 106 -27.82 8.62 -17.43
CA ASN A 106 -27.06 9.70 -16.80
C ASN A 106 -25.58 9.39 -16.97
N CYS A 107 -25.05 9.73 -18.14
CA CYS A 107 -23.65 9.46 -18.51
C CYS A 107 -22.63 10.13 -17.58
N LEU A 108 -23.05 11.07 -16.72
CA LEU A 108 -22.20 11.64 -15.67
C LEU A 108 -21.98 10.69 -14.48
N ARG A 109 -22.67 9.55 -14.42
CA ARG A 109 -22.51 8.59 -13.32
C ARG A 109 -21.70 7.37 -13.75
N TRP A 110 -20.55 7.21 -13.13
CA TRP A 110 -19.55 6.19 -13.45
C TRP A 110 -19.43 5.17 -12.31
N SER A 111 -19.24 3.90 -12.65
CA SER A 111 -18.95 2.84 -11.68
C SER A 111 -17.73 2.04 -12.11
N LEU A 112 -16.71 2.05 -11.26
CA LEU A 112 -15.48 1.29 -11.42
C LEU A 112 -15.42 0.19 -10.36
N ARG A 113 -15.24 -1.05 -10.81
CA ARG A 113 -15.26 -2.22 -9.93
C ARG A 113 -13.97 -3.01 -10.08
N PHE A 114 -13.29 -3.19 -8.96
CA PHE A 114 -11.98 -3.83 -8.87
C PHE A 114 -12.11 -5.16 -8.14
N TRP A 115 -11.37 -6.18 -8.58
CA TRP A 115 -11.23 -7.43 -7.85
C TRP A 115 -9.85 -8.05 -8.08
N PRO A 116 -9.25 -8.71 -7.07
CA PRO A 116 -7.97 -9.36 -7.25
C PRO A 116 -8.12 -10.61 -8.13
N VAL A 117 -7.19 -10.79 -9.06
CA VAL A 117 -7.10 -11.95 -9.95
C VAL A 117 -6.07 -12.93 -9.42
N ARG A 118 -4.82 -12.47 -9.20
CA ARG A 118 -3.73 -13.30 -8.69
C ARG A 118 -2.57 -12.48 -8.14
N ASP A 119 -1.80 -13.11 -7.28
CA ASP A 119 -0.51 -12.59 -6.82
C ASP A 119 0.50 -12.60 -7.98
N VAL A 120 1.12 -11.45 -8.24
CA VAL A 120 2.14 -11.29 -9.29
C VAL A 120 3.46 -10.81 -8.73
N PHE A 121 3.64 -10.83 -7.41
CA PHE A 121 4.89 -10.39 -6.79
C PHE A 121 6.09 -11.18 -7.33
N ASP A 122 7.06 -10.47 -7.90
CA ASP A 122 8.37 -10.99 -8.29
C ASP A 122 9.45 -10.10 -7.65
N PRO A 123 10.26 -10.61 -6.70
CA PRO A 123 11.30 -9.82 -6.07
C PRO A 123 12.37 -9.35 -7.08
N LEU A 124 12.56 -10.04 -8.20
CA LEU A 124 13.52 -9.65 -9.24
C LEU A 124 13.08 -8.41 -10.02
N VAL A 125 11.76 -8.18 -10.12
CA VAL A 125 11.19 -7.07 -10.86
C VAL A 125 10.81 -5.94 -9.91
N HIS A 126 10.11 -6.27 -8.83
CA HIS A 126 9.42 -5.30 -7.97
C HIS A 126 10.25 -4.80 -6.78
N ALA A 127 11.36 -5.46 -6.48
CA ALA A 127 12.23 -5.10 -5.36
C ALA A 127 13.69 -4.92 -5.77
N ARG A 128 13.95 -4.72 -7.07
CA ARG A 128 15.30 -4.47 -7.59
C ARG A 128 15.87 -3.19 -6.96
N PRO A 129 17.07 -3.24 -6.35
CA PRO A 129 17.73 -2.05 -5.82
C PRO A 129 17.96 -1.00 -6.91
N MET A 130 17.73 0.27 -6.57
CA MET A 130 18.07 1.40 -7.45
C MET A 130 19.59 1.65 -7.37
N GLY A 131 20.33 1.41 -8.46
CA GLY A 131 21.77 1.70 -8.49
C GLY A 131 22.49 1.15 -9.72
N PRO A 132 23.72 1.63 -10.01
CA PRO A 132 24.47 1.31 -11.23
C PRO A 132 25.23 -0.03 -11.21
N VAL A 133 24.89 -0.96 -10.31
CA VAL A 133 25.69 -2.17 -10.09
C VAL A 133 25.00 -3.39 -10.69
N GLU A 134 25.81 -4.29 -11.26
CA GLU A 134 25.47 -5.68 -11.58
C GLU A 134 25.02 -6.43 -10.33
N ALA A 135 23.86 -6.06 -9.79
CA ALA A 135 23.29 -6.68 -8.60
C ALA A 135 23.07 -8.16 -8.92
N VAL A 136 23.85 -9.01 -8.26
CA VAL A 136 23.77 -10.45 -8.44
C VAL A 136 22.55 -10.95 -7.68
N SER A 137 21.50 -11.25 -8.43
CA SER A 137 20.29 -11.85 -7.86
C SER A 137 20.47 -13.34 -7.54
N ARG A 138 19.74 -13.81 -6.53
CA ARG A 138 19.66 -15.21 -6.15
C ARG A 138 18.23 -15.69 -6.37
N ARG A 139 18.06 -16.93 -6.85
CA ARG A 139 16.73 -17.54 -6.93
C ARG A 139 16.27 -17.97 -5.54
N VAL A 140 15.27 -17.27 -5.03
CA VAL A 140 14.62 -17.55 -3.75
C VAL A 140 13.17 -17.98 -4.04
N PRO A 141 12.63 -19.01 -3.36
CA PRO A 141 11.22 -19.35 -3.48
C PRO A 141 10.33 -18.15 -3.13
N VAL A 142 9.56 -17.69 -4.10
CA VAL A 142 8.67 -16.53 -3.92
C VAL A 142 7.43 -16.94 -3.13
N PRO A 143 7.09 -16.25 -2.03
CA PRO A 143 5.88 -16.55 -1.27
C PRO A 143 4.65 -16.14 -2.10
N VAL A 144 3.95 -17.13 -2.63
CA VAL A 144 2.65 -16.90 -3.31
C VAL A 144 1.56 -16.79 -2.25
N THR A 145 0.83 -15.69 -2.30
CA THR A 145 -0.28 -15.41 -1.39
C THR A 145 -1.62 -15.45 -2.11
N THR A 146 -2.69 -15.72 -1.38
CA THR A 146 -4.06 -15.48 -1.83
C THR A 146 -4.51 -14.14 -1.31
N ALA A 147 -5.36 -13.42 -2.05
CA ALA A 147 -5.84 -12.10 -1.64
C ALA A 147 -6.42 -12.12 -0.22
N GLY A 148 -7.25 -13.11 0.13
CA GLY A 148 -7.89 -13.22 1.44
C GLY A 148 -6.94 -13.35 2.65
N GLN A 149 -5.65 -13.59 2.45
CA GLN A 149 -4.65 -13.57 3.53
C GLN A 149 -4.30 -12.15 3.99
N TRP A 150 -4.54 -11.15 3.16
CA TRP A 150 -4.12 -9.78 3.39
C TRP A 150 -5.08 -8.98 4.25
N ALA A 151 -4.51 -8.10 5.08
CA ALA A 151 -5.27 -7.12 5.85
C ALA A 151 -6.22 -6.31 4.95
N ALA A 152 -5.72 -5.88 3.78
CA ALA A 152 -6.46 -5.12 2.79
C ALA A 152 -7.71 -5.83 2.23
N MET A 153 -7.88 -7.15 2.45
CA MET A 153 -9.06 -7.90 2.03
C MET A 153 -10.06 -8.15 3.15
N ARG A 154 -9.75 -7.70 4.37
CA ARG A 154 -10.70 -7.76 5.48
C ARG A 154 -11.71 -6.61 5.31
N PRO A 155 -13.01 -6.88 5.51
CA PRO A 155 -14.01 -5.83 5.57
C PRO A 155 -13.65 -4.85 6.68
N ASP A 156 -13.96 -3.57 6.49
CA ASP A 156 -13.76 -2.58 7.53
C ASP A 156 -14.59 -2.98 8.76
N ALA A 157 -13.94 -3.09 9.92
CA ALA A 157 -14.59 -3.51 11.17
C ALA A 157 -15.74 -2.57 11.58
N THR A 158 -15.84 -1.39 10.96
CA THR A 158 -16.89 -0.40 11.17
C THR A 158 -17.93 -0.45 10.04
N GLY A 159 -18.76 -1.50 10.03
CA GLY A 159 -19.99 -1.56 9.23
C GLY A 159 -21.07 -0.57 9.71
N ARG A 160 -20.74 0.71 9.87
CA ARG A 160 -21.70 1.81 10.09
C ARG A 160 -21.25 3.01 9.26
N SER A 161 -21.49 2.92 7.95
CA SER A 161 -21.68 4.11 7.12
C SER A 161 -22.98 4.77 7.61
N GLY A 162 -22.89 6.02 8.06
CA GLY A 162 -24.04 6.79 8.53
C GLY A 162 -23.97 7.20 10.01
N SER A 163 -23.07 8.12 10.36
CA SER A 163 -23.33 9.09 11.42
C SER A 163 -22.29 10.21 11.36
N SER A 164 -22.76 11.45 11.25
CA SER A 164 -22.08 12.62 11.80
C SER A 164 -21.52 12.26 13.18
N GLN A 165 -20.19 12.32 13.37
CA GLN A 165 -19.55 12.01 14.64
C GLN A 165 -18.92 13.26 15.23
N TRP A 166 -19.71 13.86 16.12
CA TRP A 166 -19.29 14.81 17.13
C TRP A 166 -18.96 13.99 18.39
N TRP A 167 -17.70 13.91 18.85
CA TRP A 167 -17.33 13.17 20.08
C TRP A 167 -16.06 13.71 20.78
N PRO A 168 -15.85 13.41 22.09
CA PRO A 168 -15.29 14.31 23.09
C PRO A 168 -13.80 14.07 23.40
N ALA A 169 -13.20 15.08 24.04
CA ALA A 169 -11.80 15.14 24.45
C ALA A 169 -11.40 14.02 25.43
N GLY A 170 -10.32 13.27 25.13
CA GLY A 170 -9.72 12.37 26.14
C GLY A 170 -8.59 11.42 25.71
N ARG A 171 -8.44 11.09 24.42
CA ARG A 171 -7.25 10.41 23.90
C ARG A 171 -6.76 11.18 22.68
N ARG A 172 -5.50 11.61 22.67
CA ARG A 172 -4.88 12.18 21.47
C ARG A 172 -4.70 11.04 20.46
N LEU A 173 -5.76 10.76 19.71
CA LEU A 173 -5.65 9.99 18.47
C LEU A 173 -4.86 10.86 17.50
N HIS A 174 -3.88 10.27 16.83
CA HIS A 174 -3.13 10.97 15.79
C HIS A 174 -4.11 11.32 14.66
N PRO A 175 -4.11 12.55 14.12
CA PRO A 175 -5.07 12.96 13.08
C PRO A 175 -5.10 12.01 11.88
N PHE A 176 -3.94 11.42 11.53
CA PHE A 176 -3.80 10.45 10.45
C PHE A 176 -4.30 9.04 10.76
N ALA A 177 -4.37 8.64 12.04
CA ALA A 177 -4.93 7.35 12.44
C ALA A 177 -6.41 7.21 12.08
N GLU A 178 -7.08 8.35 11.84
CA GLU A 178 -8.49 8.43 11.51
C GLU A 178 -8.74 8.52 10.00
N SER A 179 -7.69 8.61 9.17
CA SER A 179 -7.87 8.66 7.71
C SER A 179 -8.54 7.37 7.22
N PRO A 180 -9.50 7.45 6.27
CA PRO A 180 -10.17 6.27 5.73
C PRO A 180 -9.16 5.24 5.18
N LEU A 181 -8.11 5.71 4.51
CA LEU A 181 -7.05 4.86 3.98
C LEU A 181 -6.27 4.12 5.08
N ALA A 182 -5.81 4.83 6.11
CA ALA A 182 -5.06 4.22 7.21
C ALA A 182 -5.90 3.16 7.94
N ARG A 183 -7.21 3.41 8.10
CA ARG A 183 -8.15 2.43 8.66
C ARG A 183 -8.33 1.20 7.77
N ALA A 184 -8.42 1.39 6.45
CA ALA A 184 -8.54 0.30 5.49
C ALA A 184 -7.25 -0.54 5.41
N LEU A 185 -6.09 0.08 5.59
CA LEU A 185 -4.77 -0.58 5.65
C LEU A 185 -4.47 -1.25 7.01
N ASN A 186 -5.21 -0.90 8.06
CA ASN A 186 -5.10 -1.47 9.41
C ASN A 186 -6.47 -1.86 10.00
N PRO A 187 -7.24 -2.76 9.35
CA PRO A 187 -8.61 -3.09 9.78
C PRO A 187 -8.63 -3.83 11.12
N GLY A 188 -7.53 -4.49 11.49
CA GLY A 188 -7.35 -5.15 12.78
C GLY A 188 -6.98 -4.21 13.92
N ARG A 189 -6.76 -2.91 13.65
CA ARG A 189 -6.32 -1.90 14.63
C ARG A 189 -5.05 -2.34 15.37
N MET A 190 -4.08 -2.90 14.65
CA MET A 190 -2.76 -3.19 15.19
C MET A 190 -2.13 -1.91 15.74
N PRO A 191 -1.30 -2.01 16.80
CA PRO A 191 -0.50 -0.89 17.27
C PRO A 191 0.25 -0.19 16.14
N THR A 192 0.27 1.13 16.20
CA THR A 192 0.85 2.01 15.18
C THR A 192 1.83 2.97 15.83
N PHE A 193 2.80 3.45 15.07
CA PHE A 193 3.82 4.38 15.52
C PHE A 193 4.30 5.27 14.38
N LEU A 194 5.05 6.31 14.73
CA LEU A 194 5.61 7.26 13.78
C LEU A 194 7.09 6.94 13.52
N LEU A 195 7.48 6.97 12.26
CA LEU A 195 8.87 7.02 11.82
C LEU A 195 9.20 8.46 11.38
N PRO A 196 10.36 9.01 11.77
CA PRO A 196 10.76 10.34 11.33
C PRO A 196 11.05 10.37 9.81
N SER A 197 10.61 11.43 9.12
CA SER A 197 10.91 11.70 7.69
C SER A 197 12.38 11.90 7.41
N ARG A 198 13.11 12.45 8.39
CA ARG A 198 14.51 12.86 8.22
C ARG A 198 15.41 11.98 9.05
N PRO A 199 16.27 11.18 8.41
CA PRO A 199 17.44 10.67 9.09
C PRO A 199 18.33 11.88 9.41
N LEU A 200 18.74 12.05 10.67
CA LEU A 200 19.92 12.85 10.97
C LEU A 200 21.18 12.23 10.31
N HIS A 201 21.12 10.99 9.82
CA HIS A 201 22.12 10.32 8.99
C HIS A 201 21.44 9.27 8.09
N GLU A 202 21.61 9.38 6.76
CA GLU A 202 21.29 8.52 5.59
C GLU A 202 20.74 7.07 5.77
N GLU A 203 19.85 6.80 6.70
CA GLU A 203 19.28 5.46 6.90
C GLU A 203 17.78 5.49 6.60
N LEU A 204 17.48 5.06 5.37
CA LEU A 204 16.21 4.88 4.72
C LEU A 204 15.45 6.14 4.28
N ASP A 205 15.52 6.38 2.97
CA ASP A 205 14.68 7.34 2.29
C ASP A 205 13.27 6.77 2.10
N LEU A 206 12.35 7.22 2.96
CA LEU A 206 10.92 6.94 2.83
C LEU A 206 10.18 7.95 1.96
N ARG A 207 10.86 8.98 1.43
CA ARG A 207 10.24 10.07 0.65
C ARG A 207 9.56 9.60 -0.63
N ASP A 208 10.01 8.46 -1.18
CA ASP A 208 9.42 7.86 -2.39
C ASP A 208 8.51 6.66 -2.07
N LYS A 209 8.03 6.52 -0.82
CA LYS A 209 7.20 5.39 -0.40
C LYS A 209 5.74 5.81 -0.26
N GLU A 210 4.88 5.07 -0.94
CA GLU A 210 3.44 5.31 -0.95
C GLU A 210 2.72 4.47 0.12
N PRO A 211 1.59 4.95 0.67
CA PRO A 211 0.73 4.16 1.55
C PRO A 211 0.37 2.79 0.96
N GLY A 212 0.31 1.77 1.82
CA GLY A 212 0.12 0.36 1.41
C GLY A 212 1.42 -0.38 1.08
N SER A 213 2.52 0.36 0.87
CA SER A 213 3.86 -0.24 0.73
C SER A 213 4.35 -0.85 2.04
N THR A 214 5.10 -1.94 1.93
CA THR A 214 5.79 -2.60 3.06
C THR A 214 7.29 -2.59 2.82
N TYR A 215 8.08 -2.22 3.84
CA TYR A 215 9.53 -2.11 3.74
C TYR A 215 10.20 -2.34 5.10
N ARG A 216 11.51 -2.63 5.09
CA ARG A 216 12.34 -2.56 6.29
C ARG A 216 12.55 -1.11 6.65
N ALA A 217 12.39 -0.75 7.92
CA ALA A 217 12.59 0.56 8.52
C ALA A 217 13.62 0.48 9.66
N TRP A 218 14.35 1.58 9.90
CA TRP A 218 15.36 1.69 10.95
C TRP A 218 14.94 2.73 11.97
N ARG A 219 15.26 2.49 13.24
CA ARG A 219 14.94 3.41 14.33
C ARG A 219 15.95 3.28 15.46
N TRP A 220 16.37 4.43 15.99
CA TRP A 220 17.01 4.50 17.30
C TRP A 220 15.97 4.46 18.41
N GLU A 221 16.17 3.58 19.38
CA GLU A 221 15.24 3.39 20.49
C GLU A 221 15.97 3.16 21.80
N ARG A 222 15.26 3.36 22.91
CA ARG A 222 15.80 3.10 24.24
C ARG A 222 15.98 1.60 24.44
N ARG A 223 17.08 1.23 25.09
CA ARG A 223 17.35 -0.15 25.47
C ARG A 223 16.44 -0.53 26.64
N THR A 224 15.64 -1.57 26.43
CA THR A 224 14.79 -2.20 27.46
C THR A 224 15.40 -3.50 27.96
N ALA A 225 14.91 -4.00 29.10
CA ALA A 225 15.41 -5.24 29.71
C ALA A 225 15.03 -6.49 28.90
N ASP A 226 13.85 -6.50 28.28
CA ASP A 226 13.34 -7.59 27.45
C ASP A 226 13.77 -7.49 25.98
N GLY A 227 14.50 -6.42 25.62
CA GLY A 227 14.96 -6.16 24.26
C GLY A 227 13.86 -5.74 23.28
N ARG A 228 12.63 -5.52 23.78
CA ARG A 228 11.49 -5.03 23.01
C ARG A 228 11.36 -3.53 23.14
N PRO A 229 10.95 -2.81 22.10
CA PRO A 229 10.82 -1.36 22.21
C PRO A 229 9.76 -0.97 23.24
N GLU A 230 9.96 0.18 23.91
CA GLU A 230 9.04 0.67 24.94
C GLU A 230 7.60 0.85 24.42
N ASP A 231 7.45 1.18 23.13
CA ASP A 231 6.16 1.32 22.46
C ASP A 231 5.61 0.00 21.89
N GLY A 232 6.36 -1.10 22.04
CA GLY A 232 5.93 -2.45 21.65
C GLY A 232 5.90 -2.71 20.14
N ASN A 233 6.44 -1.82 19.31
CA ASN A 233 6.39 -1.92 17.84
C ASN A 233 7.77 -2.20 17.21
N LEU A 234 7.86 -2.27 15.87
CA LEU A 234 9.08 -2.59 15.12
C LEU A 234 9.61 -4.00 15.46
N LEU A 235 8.67 -4.95 15.55
CA LEU A 235 8.92 -6.34 15.96
C LEU A 235 9.02 -7.30 14.76
N ALA A 236 8.28 -7.02 13.67
CA ALA A 236 8.30 -7.88 12.49
C ALA A 236 9.68 -7.85 11.82
N GLY A 237 10.29 -9.00 11.55
CA GLY A 237 11.60 -9.09 10.89
C GLY A 237 12.74 -8.35 11.60
N ARG A 238 12.64 -8.16 12.92
CA ARG A 238 13.51 -7.27 13.70
C ARG A 238 14.97 -7.72 13.73
N ILE A 239 15.90 -6.77 13.54
CA ILE A 239 17.35 -6.95 13.64
C ILE A 239 17.92 -5.80 14.48
N VAL A 240 18.76 -6.12 15.48
CA VAL A 240 19.52 -5.11 16.24
C VAL A 240 20.91 -4.97 15.61
N HIS A 241 21.20 -3.80 15.05
CA HIS A 241 22.46 -3.52 14.34
C HIS A 241 23.54 -3.00 15.28
N VAL A 242 23.20 -2.02 16.11
CA VAL A 242 24.14 -1.31 16.98
C VAL A 242 23.58 -1.16 18.38
N ARG A 243 24.45 -1.29 19.39
CA ARG A 243 24.12 -1.03 20.79
C ARG A 243 24.99 0.11 21.31
N ASP A 244 24.37 1.26 21.54
CA ASP A 244 24.98 2.42 22.20
C ASP A 244 24.83 2.25 23.71
N VAL A 245 25.78 1.53 24.32
CA VAL A 245 25.77 1.25 25.77
C VAL A 245 25.87 2.54 26.60
N PRO A 246 26.75 3.50 26.28
CA PRO A 246 26.82 4.77 27.00
C PRO A 246 25.53 5.59 26.91
N GLY A 247 24.90 5.63 25.73
CA GLY A 247 23.65 6.36 25.51
C GLY A 247 22.38 5.59 25.89
N GLY A 248 22.50 4.33 26.30
CA GLY A 248 21.35 3.48 26.66
C GLY A 248 20.38 3.23 25.51
N ARG A 249 20.88 3.19 24.27
CA ARG A 249 20.06 3.07 23.05
C ARG A 249 20.50 1.92 22.17
N VAL A 250 19.62 1.49 21.28
CA VAL A 250 19.91 0.53 20.22
C VAL A 250 19.42 1.08 18.88
N LEU A 251 20.18 0.80 17.83
CA LEU A 251 19.72 0.96 16.45
C LEU A 251 19.18 -0.39 16.00
N ALA A 252 17.88 -0.45 15.74
CA ALA A 252 17.21 -1.63 15.25
C ALA A 252 16.55 -1.35 13.91
N SER A 253 16.39 -2.39 13.10
CA SER A 253 15.47 -2.39 11.98
C SER A 253 14.35 -3.39 12.18
N GLY A 254 13.23 -3.17 11.52
CA GLY A 254 12.06 -4.05 11.47
C GLY A 254 11.24 -3.76 10.22
N ILE A 255 10.29 -4.62 9.89
CA ILE A 255 9.50 -4.51 8.66
C ILE A 255 8.13 -3.91 9.00
N VAL A 256 7.79 -2.84 8.30
CA VAL A 256 6.61 -2.04 8.57
C VAL A 256 5.78 -1.84 7.30
N THR A 257 4.49 -1.59 7.48
CA THR A 257 3.58 -1.17 6.40
C THR A 257 3.22 0.29 6.61
N LEU A 258 3.37 1.08 5.56
CA LEU A 258 3.05 2.51 5.55
C LEU A 258 1.54 2.72 5.45
N LEU A 259 0.99 3.51 6.37
CA LEU A 259 -0.42 3.83 6.44
C LEU A 259 -0.73 5.25 5.93
N GLY A 260 0.26 6.14 5.98
CA GLY A 260 0.14 7.54 5.56
C GLY A 260 1.35 8.37 5.99
N GLU A 261 1.36 9.65 5.65
CA GLU A 261 2.39 10.62 6.01
C GLU A 261 1.73 11.85 6.65
N GLU A 262 2.24 12.29 7.80
CA GLU A 262 1.80 13.52 8.46
C GLU A 262 2.34 14.76 7.72
N GLU A 263 1.70 15.93 7.90
CA GLU A 263 2.12 17.20 7.28
C GLU A 263 3.57 17.61 7.60
N ASP A 264 4.12 17.14 8.71
CA ASP A 264 5.53 17.38 9.09
C ASP A 264 6.51 16.33 8.52
N GLY A 265 6.01 15.47 7.63
CA GLY A 265 6.72 14.41 6.93
C GLY A 265 6.85 13.11 7.73
N ARG A 266 6.39 13.04 8.97
CA ARG A 266 6.50 11.76 9.72
C ARG A 266 5.62 10.70 9.10
N HIS A 267 6.18 9.51 8.92
CA HIS A 267 5.47 8.38 8.35
C HIS A 267 4.71 7.62 9.44
N TYR A 268 3.41 7.46 9.24
CA TYR A 268 2.54 6.68 10.12
C TYR A 268 2.51 5.23 9.67
N VAL A 269 2.96 4.32 10.54
CA VAL A 269 3.20 2.92 10.18
C VAL A 269 2.63 1.96 11.23
N ARG A 270 2.48 0.69 10.82
CA ARG A 270 2.30 -0.45 11.72
C ARG A 270 3.36 -1.51 11.45
N ASP A 271 3.54 -2.43 12.39
CA ASP A 271 4.27 -3.67 12.11
C ASP A 271 3.62 -4.41 10.93
N ALA A 272 4.45 -4.94 10.04
CA ALA A 272 4.01 -5.75 8.91
C ALA A 272 3.40 -7.08 9.40
N GLU A 273 2.33 -7.52 8.76
CA GLU A 273 1.76 -8.85 8.94
C GLU A 273 2.70 -9.92 8.35
N PRO A 274 2.56 -11.20 8.74
CA PRO A 274 3.50 -12.24 8.34
C PRO A 274 3.75 -12.36 6.83
N HIS A 275 2.73 -12.19 6.00
CA HIS A 275 2.85 -12.28 4.55
C HIS A 275 3.47 -11.02 3.91
N GLU A 276 3.18 -9.84 4.48
CA GLU A 276 3.84 -8.57 4.13
C GLU A 276 5.34 -8.67 4.44
N ALA A 277 5.69 -9.12 5.65
CA ALA A 277 7.07 -9.32 6.06
C ALA A 277 7.80 -10.38 5.22
N ALA A 278 7.14 -11.48 4.89
CA ALA A 278 7.72 -12.55 4.06
C ALA A 278 8.14 -12.05 2.67
N ARG A 279 7.39 -11.13 2.06
CA ARG A 279 7.77 -10.54 0.76
C ARG A 279 9.00 -9.67 0.85
N VAL A 280 9.10 -8.85 1.90
CA VAL A 280 10.30 -8.02 2.12
C VAL A 280 11.52 -8.89 2.38
N LEU A 281 11.40 -9.91 3.24
CA LEU A 281 12.49 -10.85 3.51
C LEU A 281 12.92 -11.62 2.25
N CYS A 282 11.96 -12.06 1.44
CA CYS A 282 12.24 -12.72 0.15
C CYS A 282 13.01 -11.79 -0.79
N ALA A 283 12.59 -10.54 -0.92
CA ALA A 283 13.29 -9.53 -1.71
C ALA A 283 14.72 -9.28 -1.20
N GLU A 284 14.89 -9.13 0.12
CA GLU A 284 16.20 -8.95 0.74
C GLU A 284 17.12 -10.14 0.48
N GLU A 285 16.60 -11.37 0.55
CA GLU A 285 17.37 -12.58 0.26
C GLU A 285 17.72 -12.70 -1.23
N THR A 286 16.78 -12.35 -2.12
CA THR A 286 16.99 -12.32 -3.58
C THR A 286 18.13 -11.39 -3.96
N TRP A 287 18.25 -10.24 -3.28
CA TRP A 287 19.22 -9.21 -3.58
C TRP A 287 20.38 -9.12 -2.58
N ALA A 288 20.48 -10.06 -1.64
CA ALA A 288 21.59 -10.12 -0.72
C ALA A 288 22.89 -10.32 -1.52
N GLU A 289 23.82 -9.37 -1.42
CA GLU A 289 25.14 -9.50 -2.02
C GLU A 289 25.75 -10.84 -1.62
N GLY A 290 26.25 -11.60 -2.60
CA GLY A 290 26.87 -12.90 -2.38
C GLY A 290 27.97 -12.82 -1.33
N THR A 291 27.65 -13.09 -0.07
CA THR A 291 28.62 -13.34 1.00
C THR A 291 29.23 -14.73 0.80
N GLY A 292 29.88 -14.91 -0.34
CA GLY A 292 30.67 -16.07 -0.70
C GLY A 292 32.15 -15.79 -0.45
N GLY A 293 32.65 -16.30 0.68
CA GLY A 293 34.01 -16.83 0.85
C GLY A 293 35.20 -15.98 0.40
N GLY A 294 35.82 -15.26 1.35
CA GLY A 294 37.07 -14.55 1.11
C GLY A 294 37.98 -14.35 2.33
N GLN A 295 37.83 -15.12 3.41
CA GLN A 295 38.89 -15.21 4.43
C GLN A 295 39.92 -16.25 3.99
N LYS A 296 40.86 -15.85 3.13
CA LYS A 296 42.17 -16.50 3.10
C LYS A 296 42.95 -15.94 4.28
N GLY A 297 43.12 -16.77 5.31
CA GLY A 297 44.03 -16.48 6.41
C GLY A 297 45.46 -16.26 5.90
N PRO A 298 46.31 -15.57 6.67
CA PRO A 298 47.69 -15.36 6.29
C PRO A 298 48.44 -16.69 6.37
N THR A 299 48.79 -17.26 5.22
CA THR A 299 49.91 -18.22 5.16
C THR A 299 51.19 -17.43 5.34
N SER A 300 51.76 -17.55 6.54
CA SER A 300 53.15 -17.25 6.82
C SER A 300 54.01 -18.28 6.09
N GLY A 301 55.00 -17.78 5.36
CA GLY A 301 56.09 -18.50 4.70
C GLY A 301 57.15 -17.49 4.32
#